data_AF-A0A836JVQ4-F1
#
_entry.id   AF-A0A836JVQ4-F1
#
_cell.length_a   1.000
_cell.length_b   1.000
_cell.length_c   1.000
_cell.angle_alpha   90.00
_cell.angle_beta   90.00
_cell.angle_gamma   90.00
#
_symmetry.space_group_name_H-M   'P 1'
#
loop_
_entity.id
_entity.type
_entity.pdbx_description
1 polymer ?
#
loop_
_entity_poly.entity_id
_entity_poly.type
_entity_poly.pdbx_seq_one_letter_code
_entity_poly.pdbx_strand_id
1 'polypeptide(L)'
;MSSFVPTKEYLREILLHYFIQKKSAAEAHRILVETYGDHALSETTCRNWFRRFKNNDFDVEDKERDIEYELKPRDVERRLFVCETLLQQQKRKGFLHRIVTEKWIHFDNPKRIK
;
A
#
# COMPACT_ATOMS: atom_id res chain seq x y z
N MET A 1 15.27 17.70 -23.07
CA MET A 1 15.91 16.60 -22.31
C MET A 1 14.82 15.91 -21.52
N SER A 2 14.67 14.59 -21.64
CA SER A 2 13.72 13.84 -20.82
C SER A 2 14.13 13.97 -19.35
N SER A 3 13.22 14.40 -18.47
CA SER A 3 13.47 14.43 -17.03
C SER A 3 13.39 13.01 -16.50
N PHE A 4 14.53 12.37 -16.31
CA PHE A 4 14.58 11.07 -15.64
C PHE A 4 14.04 11.21 -14.22
N VAL A 5 13.02 10.42 -13.88
CA VAL A 5 12.46 10.36 -12.52
C VAL A 5 12.94 9.06 -11.88
N PRO A 6 13.78 9.13 -10.83
CA PRO A 6 14.34 7.93 -10.21
C PRO A 6 13.27 7.13 -9.46
N THR A 7 13.27 5.80 -9.62
CA THR A 7 12.44 4.91 -8.81
C THR A 7 13.04 4.75 -7.41
N LYS A 8 12.22 4.31 -6.45
CA LYS A 8 12.70 4.07 -5.07
C LYS A 8 13.75 2.96 -5.01
N GLU A 9 13.61 1.91 -5.82
CA GLU A 9 14.57 0.82 -5.95
C GLU A 9 15.92 1.33 -6.44
N TYR A 10 15.92 2.10 -7.53
CA TYR A 10 17.12 2.72 -8.08
C TYR A 10 17.86 3.58 -7.03
N LEU A 11 17.14 4.36 -6.23
CA LEU A 11 17.75 5.16 -5.16
C LEU A 11 18.34 4.29 -4.04
N ARG A 12 17.77 3.11 -3.75
CA ARG A 12 18.31 2.16 -2.76
C ARG A 12 19.56 1.46 -3.27
N GLU A 13 19.63 1.13 -4.56
CA GLU A 13 20.84 0.63 -5.21
C GLU A 13 22.00 1.64 -5.11
N ILE A 14 21.70 2.91 -5.36
CA ILE A 14 22.68 3.99 -5.18
C ILE A 14 23.14 4.09 -3.71
N LEU A 15 22.21 3.97 -2.74
CA LEU A 15 22.59 3.94 -1.33
C LEU A 15 23.51 2.77 -0.99
N LEU A 16 23.26 1.58 -1.56
CA LEU A 16 24.12 0.41 -1.40
C LEU A 16 25.51 0.68 -1.97
N HIS A 17 25.60 1.29 -3.15
CA HIS A 17 26.86 1.69 -3.76
C HIS A 17 27.65 2.65 -2.84
N TYR A 18 27.01 3.69 -2.30
CA TYR A 18 27.67 4.60 -1.35
C TYR A 18 28.09 3.92 -0.05
N PHE A 19 27.32 2.94 0.42
CA PHE A 19 27.70 2.13 1.58
C PHE A 19 28.97 1.31 1.32
N ILE A 20 29.08 0.68 0.13
CA ILE A 20 30.28 -0.07 -0.30
C ILE A 20 31.49 0.86 -0.37
N GLN A 21 31.30 2.10 -0.84
CA GLN A 21 32.31 3.17 -0.83
C GLN A 21 32.66 3.71 0.57
N LYS A 22 32.12 3.14 1.65
CA LYS A 22 32.36 3.55 3.06
C LYS A 22 31.90 4.99 3.37
N LYS A 23 30.95 5.52 2.60
CA LYS A 23 30.28 6.78 2.98
C LYS A 23 29.41 6.57 4.21
N SER A 24 29.11 7.65 4.92
CA SER A 24 28.07 7.70 5.95
C SER A 24 26.68 7.91 5.33
N ALA A 25 25.63 7.54 6.06
CA ALA A 25 24.25 7.78 5.61
C ALA A 25 23.96 9.27 5.36
N ALA A 26 24.58 10.17 6.14
CA ALA A 26 24.42 11.60 6.01
C ALA A 26 25.13 12.17 4.77
N GLU A 27 26.29 11.62 4.38
CA GLU A 27 26.94 11.99 3.13
C GLU A 27 26.15 11.47 1.93
N ALA A 28 25.71 10.21 1.97
CA ALA A 28 24.89 9.61 0.92
C ALA A 28 23.58 10.40 0.71
N HIS A 29 22.91 10.80 1.79
CA HIS A 29 21.71 11.65 1.71
C HIS A 29 22.00 13.01 1.08
N ARG A 30 23.10 13.68 1.47
CA ARG A 30 23.51 14.96 0.86
C ARG A 30 23.72 14.84 -0.65
N ILE A 31 24.45 13.82 -1.08
CA ILE A 31 24.71 13.57 -2.51
C ILE A 31 23.41 13.26 -3.26
N LEU A 32 22.50 12.47 -2.67
CA LEU A 32 21.20 12.17 -3.28
C LEU A 32 20.34 13.42 -3.46
N VAL A 33 20.28 14.30 -2.46
CA VAL A 33 19.52 15.56 -2.55
C VAL A 33 20.13 16.48 -3.60
N GLU A 34 21.46 16.56 -3.67
CA GLU A 34 22.16 17.35 -4.70
C GLU A 34 21.89 16.82 -6.12
N THR A 35 21.78 15.51 -6.28
CA THR A 35 21.63 14.87 -7.60
C THR A 35 20.17 14.80 -8.07
N TYR A 36 19.24 14.50 -7.16
CA TYR A 36 17.84 14.17 -7.49
C TYR A 36 16.81 15.13 -6.88
N GLY A 37 17.22 16.11 -6.07
CA GLY A 37 16.35 17.11 -5.48
C GLY A 37 15.17 16.50 -4.72
N ASP A 38 13.96 16.89 -5.09
CA ASP A 38 12.70 16.45 -4.47
C ASP A 38 12.43 14.94 -4.62
N HIS A 39 13.10 14.28 -5.57
CA HIS A 39 12.98 12.84 -5.75
C HIS A 39 13.90 12.04 -4.82
N ALA A 40 14.76 12.69 -4.03
CA ALA A 40 15.66 12.02 -3.12
C ALA A 40 14.95 11.31 -1.96
N LEU A 41 15.56 10.25 -1.45
CA LEU A 41 15.09 9.57 -0.25
C LEU A 41 15.27 10.47 0.99
N SER A 42 14.31 10.39 1.91
CA SER A 42 14.42 11.08 3.21
C SER A 42 15.66 10.62 3.97
N GLU A 43 16.20 11.50 4.81
CA GLU A 43 17.37 11.18 5.65
C GLU A 43 17.11 9.95 6.54
N THR A 44 15.90 9.83 7.09
CA THR A 44 15.49 8.68 7.92
C THR A 44 15.50 7.39 7.12
N THR A 45 15.02 7.42 5.88
CA THR A 45 15.07 6.26 4.97
C THR A 45 16.52 5.87 4.70
N CYS A 46 17.40 6.82 4.40
CA CYS A 46 18.83 6.57 4.20
C CYS A 46 19.46 5.90 5.42
N ARG A 47 19.21 6.43 6.64
CA ARG A 47 19.73 5.84 7.89
C ARG A 47 19.22 4.42 8.12
N ASN A 48 17.94 4.14 7.85
CA ASN A 48 17.36 2.82 8.03
C ASN A 48 17.97 1.79 7.07
N TRP A 49 18.18 2.16 5.80
CA TRP A 49 18.87 1.31 4.82
C TRP A 49 20.31 1.04 5.22
N PHE A 50 21.05 2.06 5.66
CA PHE A 50 22.41 1.88 6.15
C PHE A 50 22.47 0.95 7.39
N ARG A 51 21.44 0.95 8.24
CA ARG A 51 21.33 -0.01 9.35
C ARG A 51 21.15 -1.43 8.83
N ARG A 52 20.32 -1.64 7.80
CA ARG A 52 20.14 -2.95 7.15
C ARG A 52 21.44 -3.45 6.52
N PHE A 53 22.14 -2.61 5.76
CA PHE A 53 23.41 -2.98 5.12
C PHE A 53 24.48 -3.36 6.14
N LYS A 54 24.53 -2.72 7.32
CA LYS A 54 25.42 -3.12 8.42
C LYS A 54 25.11 -4.51 8.97
N ASN A 55 23.87 -4.96 8.85
CA ASN A 55 23.44 -6.31 9.23
C ASN A 55 23.60 -7.33 8.09
N ASN A 56 24.35 -6.99 7.03
CA ASN A 56 24.55 -7.79 5.82
C ASN A 56 23.25 -8.10 5.03
N ASP A 57 22.22 -7.28 5.19
CA ASP A 57 20.99 -7.35 4.39
C ASP A 57 21.08 -6.36 3.23
N PHE A 58 21.51 -6.85 2.07
CA PHE A 58 21.75 -6.08 0.85
C PHE A 58 20.59 -6.15 -0.16
N ASP A 59 19.48 -6.78 0.21
CA ASP A 59 18.32 -6.89 -0.65
C ASP A 59 17.57 -5.54 -0.72
N VAL A 60 17.65 -4.91 -1.89
CA VAL A 60 17.09 -3.59 -2.19
C VAL A 60 15.64 -3.66 -2.68
N GLU A 61 15.18 -4.85 -3.07
CA GLU A 61 13.84 -5.08 -3.58
C GLU A 61 12.82 -4.93 -2.45
N ASP A 62 11.62 -4.47 -2.81
CA ASP A 62 10.50 -4.54 -1.89
C ASP A 62 10.05 -6.01 -1.79
N LYS A 63 10.41 -6.67 -0.69
CA LYS A 63 9.88 -8.00 -0.38
C LYS A 63 8.36 -7.93 -0.41
N GLU A 64 7.74 -8.85 -1.12
CA GLU A 64 6.30 -9.03 -1.04
C GLU A 64 5.94 -9.17 0.43
N ARG A 65 5.13 -8.24 0.91
CA ARG A 65 4.50 -8.40 2.21
C ARG A 65 3.48 -9.51 2.01
N ASP A 66 3.88 -10.74 2.30
CA ASP A 66 2.94 -11.82 2.56
C ASP A 66 2.12 -11.38 3.77
N ILE A 67 1.04 -10.66 3.49
CA ILE A 67 -0.02 -10.43 4.46
C ILE A 67 -0.73 -11.77 4.51
N GLU A 68 -0.21 -12.64 5.37
CA GLU A 68 -0.91 -13.84 5.75
C GLU A 68 -2.22 -13.39 6.41
N TYR A 69 -3.32 -13.46 5.66
CA TYR A 69 -4.66 -13.18 6.16
C TYR A 69 -5.15 -14.33 7.08
N GLU A 70 -4.27 -14.85 7.93
CA GLU A 70 -4.66 -15.71 9.04
C GLU A 70 -5.45 -14.86 10.04
N LEU A 71 -6.76 -14.83 9.79
CA LEU A 71 -7.72 -14.27 10.72
C LEU A 71 -7.62 -15.08 12.00
N LYS A 72 -7.48 -14.38 13.13
CA LYS A 72 -7.57 -15.03 14.43
C LYS A 72 -8.92 -15.74 14.53
N PRO A 73 -9.03 -16.86 15.29
CA PRO A 73 -10.29 -17.60 15.43
C PRO A 73 -11.49 -16.70 15.78
N ARG A 74 -11.26 -15.68 16.62
CA ARG A 74 -12.25 -14.68 17.00
C ARG A 74 -12.76 -13.82 15.83
N ASP A 75 -11.87 -13.47 14.91
CA ASP A 75 -12.22 -12.68 13.72
C ASP A 75 -12.95 -13.54 12.68
N VAL A 76 -12.61 -14.82 12.58
CA VAL A 76 -13.36 -15.81 11.78
C VAL A 76 -14.78 -15.96 12.32
N GLU A 77 -14.93 -16.20 13.62
CA GLU A 77 -16.23 -16.37 14.28
C GLU A 77 -17.10 -15.11 14.13
N ARG A 78 -16.51 -13.92 14.33
CA ARG A 78 -17.21 -12.65 14.15
C ARG A 78 -17.68 -12.46 12.71
N ARG A 79 -16.86 -12.82 11.71
CA ARG A 79 -17.24 -12.74 10.29
C ARG A 79 -18.35 -13.73 9.96
N LEU A 80 -18.26 -14.97 10.44
CA LEU A 80 -19.30 -15.99 10.25
C LEU A 80 -20.63 -15.52 10.83
N PHE A 81 -20.63 -15.03 12.06
CA PHE A 81 -21.83 -14.51 12.73
C PHE A 81 -22.49 -13.36 11.95
N VAL A 82 -21.70 -12.41 11.45
CA VAL A 82 -22.21 -11.31 10.63
C VAL A 82 -22.83 -11.83 9.34
N CYS A 83 -22.14 -12.72 8.63
CA CYS A 83 -22.64 -13.32 7.39
C CYS A 83 -23.95 -14.09 7.62
N GLU A 84 -24.02 -14.92 8.67
CA GLU A 84 -25.24 -15.65 9.04
C GLU A 84 -26.38 -14.69 9.36
N THR A 85 -26.12 -13.66 10.17
CA THR A 85 -27.13 -12.65 10.53
C THR A 85 -27.69 -11.96 9.28
N LEU A 86 -26.81 -11.57 8.34
CA LEU A 86 -27.22 -10.94 7.09
C LEU A 86 -28.03 -11.89 6.19
N LEU A 87 -27.61 -13.15 6.08
CA LEU A 87 -28.34 -14.17 5.32
C LEU A 87 -29.73 -14.43 5.90
N GLN A 88 -29.85 -14.48 7.23
CA GLN A 88 -31.15 -14.62 7.90
C GLN A 88 -32.03 -13.39 7.67
N GLN A 89 -31.44 -12.19 7.72
CA GLN A 89 -32.16 -10.95 7.42
C GLN A 89 -32.63 -10.89 5.97
N GLN A 90 -31.82 -11.31 5.00
CA GLN A 90 -32.20 -11.41 3.59
C GLN A 90 -33.36 -12.38 3.37
N LYS A 91 -33.34 -13.54 4.04
CA LYS A 91 -34.43 -14.53 3.96
C LYS A 91 -35.72 -14.03 4.61
N ARG A 92 -35.64 -13.24 5.69
CA ARG A 92 -36.80 -12.70 6.42
C ARG A 92 -37.40 -11.47 5.77
N LYS A 93 -36.56 -10.58 5.27
CA LYS A 93 -36.96 -9.40 4.51
C LYS A 93 -36.43 -9.65 3.11
N GLY A 94 -37.24 -10.32 2.30
CA GLY A 94 -37.03 -10.29 0.86
C GLY A 94 -36.88 -8.83 0.51
N PHE A 95 -35.68 -8.40 0.14
CA PHE A 95 -35.31 -7.01 -0.15
C PHE A 95 -36.38 -6.32 -1.03
N LEU A 96 -37.03 -7.11 -1.89
CA LEU A 96 -38.17 -6.79 -2.71
C LEU A 96 -39.45 -6.40 -1.94
N HIS A 97 -39.78 -7.00 -0.81
CA HIS A 97 -40.99 -6.69 -0.03
C HIS A 97 -41.02 -5.24 0.46
N ARG A 98 -39.86 -4.63 0.71
CA ARG A 98 -39.73 -3.23 1.14
C ARG A 98 -39.60 -2.25 -0.03
N ILE A 99 -39.09 -2.70 -1.17
CA ILE A 99 -39.04 -1.91 -2.42
C ILE A 99 -40.42 -1.86 -3.10
N VAL A 100 -41.15 -2.98 -3.09
CA VAL A 100 -42.47 -3.12 -3.76
C VAL A 100 -43.58 -2.35 -3.03
N THR A 101 -43.38 -1.99 -1.76
CA THR A 101 -44.42 -1.35 -0.92
C THR A 101 -44.27 0.16 -0.76
N GLU A 102 -43.17 0.77 -1.20
CA GLU A 102 -43.01 2.23 -1.22
C GLU A 102 -43.09 2.76 -2.66
N LYS A 103 -43.94 3.79 -2.84
CA LYS A 103 -44.22 4.48 -4.10
C LYS A 103 -42.96 4.60 -4.97
N TRP A 104 -43.06 4.15 -6.22
CA TRP A 104 -42.04 4.28 -7.25
C TRP A 104 -41.37 5.67 -7.21
N ILE A 105 -40.15 5.73 -6.71
CA ILE A 105 -39.27 6.86 -6.95
C ILE A 105 -38.82 6.71 -8.40
N HIS A 106 -39.27 7.60 -9.29
CA HIS A 106 -38.74 7.68 -10.65
C HIS A 106 -37.24 7.94 -10.56
N PHE A 107 -36.44 6.92 -10.79
CA PHE A 107 -35.01 7.08 -10.99
C PHE A 107 -34.84 7.53 -12.44
N ASP A 108 -34.67 8.84 -12.65
CA ASP A 108 -34.10 9.31 -13.91
C ASP A 108 -32.69 8.73 -13.99
N ASN A 109 -32.54 7.73 -14.86
CA ASN A 109 -31.27 7.13 -15.19
C ASN A 109 -30.65 7.97 -16.32
N PRO A 110 -29.78 8.96 -16.02
CA PRO A 110 -29.16 9.73 -17.08
C PRO A 110 -28.39 8.75 -17.96
N LYS A 111 -28.84 8.63 -19.22
CA LYS A 111 -28.24 7.74 -20.20
C LYS A 111 -26.75 8.06 -20.23
N ARG A 112 -25.94 7.06 -19.88
CA ARG A 112 -24.48 7.12 -19.97
C ARG A 112 -24.13 7.54 -21.40
N ILE A 113 -23.66 8.79 -21.54
CA ILE A 113 -23.17 9.31 -22.81
C ILE A 113 -21.93 8.47 -23.15
N LYS A 114 -21.95 7.84 -24.33
CA LYS A 114 -20.86 7.00 -24.84
C LYS A 114 -19.67 7.85 -25.25
#